data_AF-A0AAD5SGV2-F1
#
_entry.id   AF-A0AAD5SGV2-F1
#
_cell.length_a   1.000
_cell.length_b   1.000
_cell.length_c   1.000
_cell.angle_alpha   90.00
_cell.angle_beta   90.00
_cell.angle_gamma   90.00
#
_symmetry.space_group_name_H-M   'P 1'
#
loop_
_entity.id
_entity.type
_entity.pdbx_description
1 polymer ?
#
loop_
_entity_poly.entity_id
_entity_poly.type
_entity_poly.pdbx_seq_one_letter_code
_entity_poly.pdbx_strand_id
1 'polypeptide(L)'
;MALTHCADESGGGATLGPGSMGVQLGAGNGGVARLGGTISVPIDGVVARPIGNFRTSADYHYQTLRCNVDLLKIIQLGITFADEQGNMPEVCTWQFNFKFNLSDDMYAQDSIDLLTKSGIDFKKNEDFGIDVEHFGELLISSGFVLLDDVKWISFHSGYDFGYLLKVLTCQPLPAEESEFFDLLKIYFPCIYDIKYLMKSCKNLKGGLQDVADDLQISRIGPQHQAGSDSLLTCKVFFKMRQTFFEDRIDDSKYLGYLFGLRS
;
A
#
# COMPACT_ATOMS: atom_id res chain seq x y z
N MET A 1 10.35 12.88 13.82
CA MET A 1 9.92 12.42 12.48
C MET A 1 9.53 10.95 12.62
N ALA A 2 8.27 10.60 12.32
CA ALA A 2 7.66 9.30 12.64
C ALA A 2 7.96 8.23 11.56
N LEU A 3 9.24 7.91 11.39
CA LEU A 3 9.71 6.78 10.59
C LEU A 3 10.13 5.68 11.56
N THR A 4 9.51 4.51 11.45
CA THR A 4 9.92 3.33 12.22
C THR A 4 10.46 2.29 11.24
N HIS A 5 11.69 1.83 11.48
CA HIS A 5 12.28 0.74 10.73
C HIS A 5 11.68 -0.59 11.20
N CYS A 6 11.24 -1.43 10.27
CA CYS A 6 10.56 -2.68 10.62
C CYS A 6 11.52 -3.80 11.09
N ALA A 7 12.83 -3.66 10.90
CA ALA A 7 13.80 -4.71 11.19
C ALA A 7 14.70 -4.45 12.41
N ASP A 8 14.37 -3.53 13.31
CA ASP A 8 15.16 -3.31 14.53
C ASP A 8 14.48 -3.97 15.75
N GLU A 9 15.02 -5.11 16.20
CA GLU A 9 14.67 -5.74 17.48
C GLU A 9 15.30 -5.00 18.69
N SER A 10 16.06 -3.94 18.46
CA SER A 10 16.64 -3.12 19.52
C SER A 10 15.90 -1.78 19.60
N GLY A 11 15.34 -1.46 20.77
CA GLY A 11 14.54 -0.26 21.02
C GLY A 11 15.33 1.07 20.97
N GLY A 12 16.13 1.30 19.93
CA GLY A 12 16.84 2.53 19.65
C GLY A 12 16.20 3.29 18.50
N GLY A 13 15.50 4.38 18.80
CA GLY A 13 14.99 5.28 17.76
C GLY A 13 16.15 5.93 17.00
N ALA A 14 16.31 5.62 15.72
CA ALA A 14 17.25 6.32 14.84
C ALA A 14 16.67 7.69 14.47
N THR A 15 17.32 8.77 14.93
CA THR A 15 17.02 10.14 14.52
C THR A 15 17.72 10.47 13.20
N LEU A 16 16.93 10.61 12.13
CA LEU A 16 17.41 11.14 10.86
C LEU A 16 17.19 12.67 10.82
N GLY A 17 18.28 13.42 10.64
CA GLY A 17 18.28 14.88 10.62
C GLY A 17 17.67 15.48 9.35
N PRO A 18 17.44 16.82 9.31
CA PRO A 18 16.68 17.51 8.26
C PRO A 18 17.38 17.60 6.87
N GLY A 19 18.22 16.63 6.52
CA GLY A 19 18.92 16.54 5.23
C GLY A 19 19.06 15.11 4.67
N SER A 20 18.35 14.12 5.22
CA SER A 20 18.55 12.70 4.86
C SER A 20 17.48 12.11 3.94
N MET A 21 16.66 12.93 3.28
CA MET A 21 15.86 12.46 2.12
C MET A 21 16.71 12.33 0.85
N GLY A 22 18.03 12.21 1.00
CA GLY A 22 18.93 11.76 -0.04
C GLY A 22 19.17 10.26 0.08
N VAL A 23 18.17 9.42 -0.23
CA VAL A 23 18.52 8.09 -0.74
C VAL A 23 19.05 8.35 -2.14
N GLN A 24 20.35 8.52 -2.26
CA GLN A 24 21.03 8.52 -3.54
C GLN A 24 21.02 7.09 -4.06
N LEU A 25 19.87 6.65 -4.59
CA LEU A 25 19.78 5.49 -5.46
C LEU A 25 20.63 5.85 -6.69
N GLY A 26 21.89 5.44 -6.67
CA GLY A 26 22.87 5.77 -7.68
C GLY A 26 22.28 5.56 -9.07
N ALA A 27 22.39 6.60 -9.91
CA ALA A 27 22.22 6.48 -11.35
C ALA A 27 23.37 5.63 -11.91
N GLY A 28 23.31 4.32 -11.67
CA GLY A 28 24.13 3.33 -12.35
C GLY A 28 23.48 3.04 -13.69
N ASN A 29 24.14 3.40 -14.78
CA ASN A 29 23.76 2.99 -16.14
C ASN A 29 23.63 1.46 -16.21
N GLY A 30 22.40 0.95 -16.21
CA GLY A 30 22.11 -0.46 -16.37
C GLY A 30 20.80 -0.88 -15.71
N GLY A 31 19.69 -0.78 -16.43
CA GLY A 31 18.46 -1.58 -16.27
C GLY A 31 18.07 -2.01 -14.87
N VAL A 32 17.98 -1.08 -13.90
CA VAL A 32 17.42 -1.36 -12.58
C VAL A 32 15.91 -1.24 -12.69
N ALA A 33 15.18 -2.36 -12.75
CA ALA A 33 13.77 -2.29 -12.47
C ALA A 33 13.61 -1.91 -11.00
N ARG A 34 12.96 -0.78 -10.76
CA ARG A 34 12.67 -0.29 -9.41
C ARG A 34 11.33 -0.90 -9.03
N LEU A 35 11.29 -1.85 -8.09
CA LEU A 35 9.99 -2.13 -7.48
C LEU A 35 9.63 -0.97 -6.59
N GLY A 36 8.62 -0.24 -7.05
CA GLY A 36 7.90 0.76 -6.29
C GLY A 36 7.08 0.09 -5.22
N GLY A 37 6.92 0.82 -4.12
CA GLY A 37 6.41 0.37 -2.84
C GLY A 37 5.41 -0.78 -2.89
N THR A 38 5.61 -1.73 -2.00
CA THR A 38 4.48 -2.54 -1.59
C THR A 38 3.58 -1.73 -0.65
N ILE A 39 2.31 -1.55 -0.98
CA ILE A 39 1.39 -0.72 -0.19
C ILE A 39 0.49 -1.61 0.67
N SER A 40 0.31 -1.20 1.93
CA SER A 40 -0.77 -1.67 2.78
C SER A 40 -1.26 -0.49 3.61
N VAL A 41 -2.57 -0.24 3.57
CA VAL A 41 -3.26 0.61 4.53
C VAL A 41 -4.09 -0.32 5.41
N PRO A 42 -3.93 -0.31 6.74
CA PRO A 42 -4.76 -1.13 7.59
C PRO A 42 -6.22 -0.69 7.46
N ILE A 43 -7.04 -1.56 6.85
CA ILE A 43 -8.46 -1.33 6.61
C ILE A 43 -9.22 -2.41 7.35
N ASP A 44 -9.96 -2.02 8.38
CA ASP A 44 -11.08 -2.81 8.89
C ASP A 44 -12.19 -1.86 9.36
N GLY A 45 -12.50 -0.85 8.53
CA GLY A 45 -13.41 0.23 8.90
C GLY A 45 -14.19 0.77 7.72
N VAL A 46 -15.36 0.17 7.47
CA VAL A 46 -16.39 0.78 6.61
C VAL A 46 -17.34 1.52 7.53
N VAL A 47 -17.25 2.85 7.55
CA VAL A 47 -18.14 3.71 8.35
C VAL A 47 -19.43 4.05 7.60
N ALA A 48 -19.42 3.97 6.27
CA ALA A 48 -20.54 4.34 5.43
C ALA A 48 -20.78 3.34 4.31
N ARG A 49 -22.06 3.11 3.99
CA ARG A 49 -22.48 2.42 2.77
C ARG A 49 -23.20 3.42 1.87
N PRO A 50 -22.88 3.47 0.57
CA PRO A 50 -23.54 4.39 -0.33
C PRO A 50 -25.01 4.00 -0.49
N ILE A 51 -25.91 4.99 -0.43
CA ILE A 51 -27.35 4.80 -0.60
C ILE A 51 -27.69 5.12 -2.05
N GLY A 52 -28.28 4.17 -2.78
CA GLY A 52 -28.68 4.39 -4.17
C GLY A 52 -28.95 3.10 -4.94
N ASN A 53 -29.35 3.27 -6.21
CA ASN A 53 -29.46 2.18 -7.17
C ASN A 53 -28.13 2.05 -7.92
N PHE A 54 -27.44 0.93 -7.72
CA PHE A 54 -26.17 0.64 -8.41
C PHE A 54 -26.42 -0.24 -9.61
N ARG A 55 -25.73 0.04 -10.71
CA ARG A 55 -25.95 -0.70 -11.96
C ARG A 55 -25.40 -2.12 -11.87
N THR A 56 -24.34 -2.31 -11.09
CA THR A 56 -23.67 -3.61 -10.90
C THR A 56 -23.08 -3.74 -9.50
N SER A 57 -22.67 -4.95 -9.11
CA SER A 57 -21.95 -5.17 -7.85
C SER A 57 -20.57 -4.50 -7.81
N ALA A 58 -19.88 -4.39 -8.96
CA ALA A 58 -18.59 -3.70 -9.05
C ALA A 58 -18.73 -2.20 -8.81
N ASP A 59 -19.76 -1.59 -9.42
CA ASP A 59 -20.13 -0.18 -9.20
C ASP A 59 -20.43 0.07 -7.71
N TYR A 60 -21.17 -0.84 -7.05
CA TYR A 60 -21.38 -0.77 -5.60
C TYR A 60 -20.07 -0.85 -4.79
N HIS A 61 -19.12 -1.71 -5.18
CA HIS A 61 -17.82 -1.81 -4.50
C HIS A 61 -17.02 -0.53 -4.64
N TYR A 62 -16.94 0.03 -5.86
CA TYR A 62 -16.24 1.29 -6.09
C TYR A 62 -16.88 2.44 -5.32
N GLN A 63 -18.20 2.59 -5.35
CA GLN A 63 -18.88 3.65 -4.59
C GLN A 63 -18.71 3.49 -3.08
N THR A 64 -18.61 2.25 -2.58
CA THR A 64 -18.31 1.98 -1.17
C THR A 64 -16.89 2.43 -0.84
N LEU A 65 -15.91 2.06 -1.67
CA LEU A 65 -14.52 2.49 -1.53
C LEU A 65 -14.42 4.02 -1.53
N ARG A 66 -14.96 4.68 -2.57
CA ARG A 66 -14.97 6.13 -2.72
C ARG A 66 -15.49 6.84 -1.47
N CYS A 67 -16.69 6.45 -1.04
CA CYS A 67 -17.35 7.06 0.10
C CYS A 67 -16.49 6.96 1.38
N ASN A 68 -15.89 5.80 1.65
CA ASN A 68 -15.10 5.62 2.87
C ASN A 68 -13.73 6.29 2.76
N VAL A 69 -13.05 6.21 1.61
CA VAL A 69 -11.76 6.87 1.40
C VAL A 69 -11.90 8.39 1.51
N ASP A 70 -12.98 8.98 0.99
CA ASP A 70 -13.20 10.43 1.08
C ASP A 70 -13.47 10.87 2.53
N LEU A 71 -14.21 10.09 3.31
CA LEU A 71 -14.56 10.39 4.70
C LEU A 71 -13.41 10.16 5.69
N LEU A 72 -12.64 9.10 5.51
CA LEU A 72 -11.65 8.64 6.47
C LEU A 72 -10.25 9.20 6.15
N LYS A 73 -9.38 9.18 7.18
CA LYS A 73 -7.97 9.53 7.05
C LYS A 73 -7.10 8.28 7.08
N ILE A 74 -6.03 8.31 6.29
CA ILE A 74 -4.97 7.30 6.32
C ILE A 74 -4.21 7.39 7.66
N ILE A 75 -3.91 6.24 8.28
CA ILE A 75 -3.19 6.16 9.56
C ILE A 75 -1.74 5.74 9.35
N GLN A 76 -1.51 4.75 8.49
CA GLN A 76 -0.18 4.26 8.15
C GLN A 76 -0.06 3.95 6.66
N LEU A 77 1.16 4.06 6.15
CA LEU A 77 1.57 3.58 4.84
C LEU A 77 2.89 2.82 4.99
N GLY A 78 2.94 1.61 4.45
CA GLY A 78 4.16 0.82 4.31
C GLY A 78 4.66 0.93 2.88
N ILE A 79 5.97 1.02 2.72
CA ILE A 79 6.65 0.98 1.43
C ILE A 79 7.86 0.06 1.58
N THR A 80 7.83 -1.08 0.89
CA THR A 80 8.99 -1.98 0.76
C THR A 80 9.58 -1.89 -0.64
N PHE A 81 10.91 -1.86 -0.72
CA PHE A 81 11.69 -1.78 -1.96
C PHE A 81 12.44 -3.08 -2.24
N ALA A 82 12.46 -3.47 -3.52
CA ALA A 82 13.23 -4.58 -4.05
C ALA A 82 13.66 -4.29 -5.50
N ASP A 83 14.64 -5.03 -6.02
CA ASP A 83 14.98 -5.05 -7.44
C ASP A 83 14.16 -6.10 -8.22
N GLU A 84 14.28 -6.13 -9.55
CA GLU A 84 13.55 -7.07 -10.42
C GLU A 84 13.71 -8.56 -10.03
N GLN A 85 14.82 -8.90 -9.37
CA GLN A 85 15.12 -10.26 -8.93
C GLN A 85 14.61 -10.56 -7.51
N GLY A 86 14.09 -9.56 -6.81
CA GLY A 86 13.60 -9.68 -5.43
C GLY A 86 14.68 -9.49 -4.38
N ASN A 87 15.86 -8.98 -4.76
CA ASN A 87 16.87 -8.59 -3.79
C ASN A 87 16.44 -7.28 -3.12
N MET A 88 16.59 -7.24 -1.80
CA MET A 88 16.21 -6.11 -0.97
C MET A 88 17.48 -5.41 -0.46
N PRO A 89 17.51 -4.07 -0.40
CA PRO A 89 18.58 -3.34 0.28
C PRO A 89 18.55 -3.61 1.80
N GLU A 90 19.62 -3.24 2.50
CA GLU A 90 19.75 -3.43 3.95
C GLU A 90 18.56 -2.83 4.72
N VAL A 91 18.24 -1.56 4.42
CA VAL A 91 16.99 -0.93 4.83
C VAL A 91 16.04 -0.99 3.65
N CYS A 92 15.08 -1.92 3.70
CA CYS A 92 14.15 -2.16 2.60
C CYS A 92 12.73 -1.67 2.85
N THR A 93 12.34 -1.43 4.11
CA THR A 93 10.95 -1.15 4.48
C THR A 93 10.84 0.15 5.28
N TRP A 94 9.96 1.02 4.84
CA TRP A 94 9.59 2.25 5.54
C TRP A 94 8.13 2.20 5.96
N GLN A 95 7.87 2.51 7.24
CA GLN A 95 6.53 2.72 7.77
C GLN A 95 6.32 4.20 8.08
N PHE A 96 5.45 4.83 7.31
CA PHE A 96 5.00 6.20 7.50
C PHE A 96 3.78 6.20 8.42
N ASN A 97 3.83 7.00 9.48
CA ASN A 97 2.75 7.13 10.45
C ASN A 97 2.16 8.55 10.32
N PHE A 98 0.90 8.65 9.91
CA PHE A 98 0.25 9.92 9.62
C PHE A 98 -0.42 10.52 10.85
N LYS A 99 -0.61 11.84 10.79
CA LYS A 99 -1.33 12.57 11.83
C LYS A 99 -2.78 12.10 11.91
N PHE A 100 -3.20 11.70 13.10
CA PHE A 100 -4.54 11.17 13.35
C PHE A 100 -4.98 11.53 14.77
N ASN A 101 -6.20 12.04 14.93
CA ASN A 101 -6.77 12.42 16.22
C ASN A 101 -8.08 11.68 16.47
N LEU A 102 -8.11 10.81 17.48
CA LEU A 102 -9.31 10.06 17.88
C LEU A 102 -10.47 10.95 18.40
N SER A 103 -10.20 12.22 18.73
CA SER A 103 -11.25 13.15 19.17
C SER A 103 -11.95 13.85 18.00
N ASP A 104 -11.22 14.09 16.92
CA ASP A 104 -11.68 14.93 15.80
C ASP A 104 -12.00 14.13 14.53
N ASP A 105 -11.26 13.04 14.29
CA ASP A 105 -11.32 12.28 13.06
C ASP A 105 -12.39 11.18 13.12
N MET A 106 -13.04 10.92 11.98
CA MET A 106 -13.97 9.80 11.86
C MET A 106 -13.21 8.48 11.77
N TYR A 107 -13.74 7.44 12.43
CA TYR A 107 -13.21 6.08 12.41
C TYR A 107 -14.30 5.05 12.70
N ALA A 108 -14.01 3.79 12.40
CA ALA A 108 -14.78 2.67 12.91
C ALA A 108 -14.11 2.12 14.17
N GLN A 109 -14.89 1.91 15.24
CA GLN A 109 -14.38 1.52 16.56
C GLN A 109 -13.60 0.21 16.50
N ASP A 110 -14.13 -0.78 15.77
CA ASP A 110 -13.48 -2.10 15.61
C ASP A 110 -12.08 -1.98 14.98
N SER A 111 -11.87 -1.04 14.04
CA SER A 111 -10.56 -0.82 13.42
C SER A 111 -9.58 -0.21 14.42
N ILE A 112 -10.01 0.79 15.21
CA ILE A 112 -9.15 1.42 16.22
C ILE A 112 -8.74 0.39 17.28
N ASP A 113 -9.67 -0.46 17.72
CA ASP A 113 -9.39 -1.51 18.69
C ASP A 113 -8.39 -2.53 18.13
N LEU A 114 -8.56 -2.96 16.87
CA LEU A 114 -7.62 -3.85 16.21
C LEU A 114 -6.23 -3.22 16.08
N LEU A 115 -6.16 -1.98 15.58
CA LEU A 115 -4.90 -1.27 15.36
C LEU A 115 -4.15 -1.00 16.66
N THR A 116 -4.88 -0.66 17.73
CA THR A 116 -4.31 -0.50 19.07
C THR A 116 -3.73 -1.82 19.57
N LYS A 117 -4.44 -2.94 19.39
CA LYS A 117 -3.95 -4.29 19.74
C LYS A 117 -2.72 -4.68 18.91
N SER A 118 -2.65 -4.23 17.66
CA SER A 118 -1.50 -4.42 16.78
C SER A 118 -0.33 -3.49 17.08
N GLY A 119 -0.45 -2.60 18.08
CA GLY A 119 0.63 -1.77 18.58
C GLY A 119 0.72 -0.36 17.96
N ILE A 120 -0.34 0.13 17.33
CA ILE A 120 -0.41 1.55 16.92
C ILE A 120 -0.60 2.44 18.15
N ASP A 121 0.29 3.41 18.31
CA ASP A 121 0.21 4.45 19.34
C ASP A 121 -0.46 5.70 18.75
N PHE A 122 -1.78 5.79 18.89
CA PHE A 122 -2.55 6.92 18.40
C PHE A 122 -2.16 8.25 19.05
N LYS A 123 -1.62 8.25 20.28
CA LYS A 123 -1.16 9.49 20.90
C LYS A 123 0.10 10.01 20.19
N LYS A 124 1.00 9.09 19.81
CA LYS A 124 2.16 9.43 18.99
C LYS A 124 1.77 9.91 17.59
N ASN A 125 0.73 9.34 16.98
CA ASN A 125 0.19 9.82 15.71
C ASN A 125 -0.37 11.25 15.83
N GLU A 126 -1.10 11.57 16.90
CA GLU A 126 -1.64 12.91 17.14
C GLU A 126 -0.51 13.95 17.27
N ASP A 127 0.49 13.65 18.10
CA ASP A 127 1.54 14.60 18.49
C ASP A 127 2.66 14.72 17.43
N PHE A 128 2.99 13.63 16.73
CA PHE A 128 4.18 13.54 15.85
C PHE A 128 3.90 12.97 14.46
N GLY A 129 2.63 12.69 14.13
CA GLY A 129 2.26 12.11 12.84
C GLY A 129 2.58 13.03 11.67
N ILE A 130 2.85 12.39 10.53
CA ILE A 130 3.19 13.05 9.27
C ILE A 130 1.94 13.78 8.74
N ASP A 131 2.13 15.03 8.31
CA ASP A 131 1.11 15.75 7.56
C ASP A 131 0.94 15.13 6.17
N VAL A 132 -0.30 14.80 5.82
CA VAL A 132 -0.62 14.03 4.62
C VAL A 132 -0.34 14.83 3.35
N GLU A 133 -0.61 16.14 3.35
CA GLU A 133 -0.39 17.00 2.20
C GLU A 133 1.12 17.17 1.94
N HIS A 134 1.89 17.38 3.02
CA HIS A 134 3.34 17.44 2.92
C HIS A 134 3.95 16.12 2.43
N PHE A 135 3.42 14.97 2.88
CA PHE A 135 3.85 13.69 2.34
C PHE A 135 3.53 13.55 0.84
N GLY A 136 2.35 13.99 0.41
CA GLY A 136 1.95 13.99 -1.01
C GLY A 136 2.90 14.80 -1.89
N GLU A 137 3.28 16.00 -1.46
CA GLU A 137 4.27 16.85 -2.14
C GLU A 137 5.60 16.13 -2.38
N LEU A 138 6.11 15.47 -1.33
CA LEU A 138 7.37 14.74 -1.39
C LEU A 138 7.25 13.48 -2.26
N LEU A 139 6.12 12.77 -2.18
CA LEU A 139 5.89 11.56 -2.97
C LEU A 139 5.85 11.88 -4.47
N ILE A 140 5.20 12.98 -4.87
CA ILE A 140 5.13 13.40 -6.29
C ILE A 140 6.53 13.62 -6.88
N SER A 141 7.44 14.24 -6.11
CA SER A 141 8.79 14.58 -6.58
C SER A 141 9.84 13.48 -6.31
N SER A 142 9.45 12.37 -5.67
CA SER A 142 10.35 11.29 -5.28
C SER A 142 10.84 10.40 -6.43
N GLY A 143 10.12 10.37 -7.55
CA GLY A 143 10.33 9.41 -8.63
C GLY A 143 9.76 8.00 -8.35
N PHE A 144 8.77 7.88 -7.45
CA PHE A 144 8.02 6.62 -7.24
C PHE A 144 6.67 6.59 -7.96
N VAL A 145 6.14 7.75 -8.31
CA VAL A 145 4.87 7.91 -9.05
C VAL A 145 5.17 8.57 -10.38
N LEU A 146 4.22 8.49 -11.32
CA LEU A 146 4.30 9.11 -12.66
C LEU A 146 5.42 8.55 -13.56
N LEU A 147 6.01 7.42 -13.21
CA LEU A 147 7.09 6.79 -13.97
C LEU A 147 6.76 5.34 -14.33
N ASP A 148 6.97 4.97 -15.60
CA ASP A 148 6.66 3.64 -16.14
C ASP A 148 7.65 2.56 -15.69
N ASP A 149 8.86 2.95 -15.26
CA ASP A 149 9.92 2.04 -14.81
C ASP A 149 9.73 1.58 -13.36
N VAL A 150 8.73 2.12 -12.67
CA VAL A 150 8.39 1.77 -11.29
C VAL A 150 7.21 0.80 -11.25
N LYS A 151 7.45 -0.41 -10.74
CA LYS A 151 6.40 -1.45 -10.59
C LYS A 151 5.87 -1.49 -9.16
N TRP A 152 4.60 -1.17 -8.97
CA TRP A 152 3.91 -1.23 -7.69
C TRP A 152 3.30 -2.61 -7.46
N ILE A 153 3.61 -3.20 -6.30
CA ILE A 153 3.09 -4.50 -5.89
C ILE A 153 2.12 -4.29 -4.74
N SER A 154 1.01 -5.02 -4.71
CA SER A 154 0.01 -4.82 -3.67
C SER A 154 -0.80 -6.09 -3.40
N PHE A 155 -1.66 -6.06 -2.38
CA PHE A 155 -2.55 -7.17 -2.08
C PHE A 155 -3.95 -6.64 -1.76
N HIS A 156 -4.94 -6.94 -2.62
CA HIS A 156 -6.33 -6.52 -2.43
C HIS A 156 -6.48 -5.00 -2.26
N SER A 157 -5.89 -4.26 -3.20
CA SER A 157 -5.39 -2.91 -2.93
C SER A 157 -6.27 -1.78 -3.44
N GLY A 158 -7.58 -2.01 -3.58
CA GLY A 158 -8.50 -0.97 -4.04
C GLY A 158 -8.42 0.28 -3.14
N TYR A 159 -8.60 0.09 -1.84
CA TYR A 159 -8.55 1.16 -0.86
C TYR A 159 -7.16 1.77 -0.72
N ASP A 160 -6.10 0.96 -0.81
CA ASP A 160 -4.71 1.41 -0.75
C ASP A 160 -4.44 2.49 -1.81
N PHE A 161 -4.75 2.19 -3.07
CA PHE A 161 -4.59 3.14 -4.16
C PHE A 161 -5.63 4.27 -4.13
N GLY A 162 -6.82 4.02 -3.59
CA GLY A 162 -7.79 5.06 -3.28
C GLY A 162 -7.21 6.14 -2.36
N TYR A 163 -6.63 5.73 -1.22
CA TYR A 163 -5.98 6.67 -0.32
C TYR A 163 -4.80 7.37 -1.00
N LEU A 164 -3.92 6.65 -1.69
CA LEU A 164 -2.78 7.29 -2.34
C LEU A 164 -3.20 8.30 -3.41
N LEU A 165 -4.21 8.01 -4.24
CA LEU A 165 -4.73 9.00 -5.19
C LEU A 165 -5.32 10.21 -4.48
N LYS A 166 -6.08 10.01 -3.40
CA LYS A 166 -6.59 11.13 -2.58
C LYS A 166 -5.44 12.00 -2.05
N VAL A 167 -4.36 11.37 -1.56
CA VAL A 167 -3.16 12.08 -1.08
C VAL A 167 -2.44 12.83 -2.20
N LEU A 168 -2.25 12.20 -3.36
CA LEU A 168 -1.50 12.77 -4.48
C LEU A 168 -2.25 13.87 -5.22
N THR A 169 -3.58 13.80 -5.24
CA THR A 169 -4.43 14.77 -5.95
C THR A 169 -4.93 15.88 -5.03
N CYS A 170 -4.92 15.64 -3.71
CA CYS A 170 -5.57 16.49 -2.71
C CYS A 170 -7.05 16.77 -3.07
N GLN A 171 -7.72 15.83 -3.74
CA GLN A 171 -9.13 15.92 -4.14
C GLN A 171 -9.91 14.68 -3.68
N PRO A 172 -11.24 14.78 -3.55
CA PRO A 172 -12.09 13.60 -3.45
C PRO A 172 -11.87 12.67 -4.64
N LEU A 173 -12.07 11.36 -4.44
CA LEU A 173 -11.95 10.40 -5.52
C LEU A 173 -13.00 10.65 -6.63
N PRO A 174 -12.67 10.31 -7.90
CA PRO A 174 -13.59 10.51 -9.02
C PRO A 174 -14.98 9.89 -8.80
N ALA A 175 -16.02 10.46 -9.42
CA ALA A 175 -17.37 9.94 -9.20
C ALA A 175 -17.59 8.58 -9.88
N GLU A 176 -16.97 8.38 -11.04
CA GLU A 176 -17.09 7.19 -11.86
C GLU A 176 -15.82 6.32 -11.76
N GLU A 177 -16.01 5.00 -11.72
CA GLU A 177 -14.91 4.02 -11.59
C GLU A 177 -13.90 4.13 -12.75
N SER A 178 -14.37 4.42 -13.97
CA SER A 178 -13.49 4.59 -15.12
C SER A 178 -12.54 5.78 -14.98
N GLU A 179 -13.04 6.91 -14.47
CA GLU A 179 -12.21 8.11 -14.26
C GLU A 179 -11.17 7.87 -13.16
N PHE A 180 -11.51 7.07 -12.14
CA PHE A 180 -10.54 6.61 -11.16
C PHE A 180 -9.42 5.79 -11.79
N PHE A 181 -9.73 4.84 -12.68
CA PHE A 181 -8.70 4.06 -13.36
C PHE A 181 -7.88 4.88 -14.35
N ASP A 182 -8.47 5.85 -15.05
CA ASP A 182 -7.75 6.77 -15.92
C ASP A 182 -6.72 7.59 -15.12
N LEU A 183 -7.11 8.08 -13.95
CA LEU A 183 -6.21 8.81 -13.05
C LEU A 183 -5.17 7.89 -12.42
N LEU A 184 -5.57 6.69 -12.01
CA LEU A 184 -4.69 5.68 -11.42
C LEU A 184 -3.54 5.34 -12.37
N LYS A 185 -3.83 5.12 -13.66
CA LYS A 185 -2.84 4.80 -14.69
C LYS A 185 -1.81 5.91 -14.90
N ILE A 186 -2.17 7.17 -14.65
CA ILE A 186 -1.23 8.30 -14.75
C ILE A 186 -0.23 8.24 -13.59
N TYR A 187 -0.70 8.10 -12.36
CA TYR A 187 0.17 8.13 -11.17
C TYR A 187 0.92 6.81 -10.94
N PHE A 188 0.31 5.69 -11.31
CA PHE A 188 0.80 4.33 -11.07
C PHE A 188 0.65 3.50 -12.36
N PRO A 189 1.54 3.69 -13.35
CA PRO A 189 1.40 3.03 -14.66
C PRO A 189 1.50 1.50 -14.57
N CYS A 190 2.29 1.00 -13.63
CA CYS A 190 2.58 -0.42 -13.48
C CYS A 190 2.16 -0.93 -12.10
N ILE A 191 1.00 -1.60 -12.01
CA ILE A 191 0.50 -2.21 -10.76
C ILE A 191 0.28 -3.71 -10.96
N TYR A 192 0.70 -4.52 -9.98
CA TYR A 192 0.28 -5.91 -9.83
C TYR A 192 -0.37 -6.16 -8.45
N ASP A 193 -1.66 -6.46 -8.45
CA ASP A 193 -2.38 -6.89 -7.25
C ASP A 193 -2.28 -8.41 -7.10
N ILE A 194 -1.55 -8.88 -6.08
CA ILE A 194 -1.34 -10.30 -5.78
C ILE A 194 -2.69 -11.04 -5.66
N LYS A 195 -3.69 -10.42 -5.04
CA LYS A 195 -5.03 -11.03 -4.88
C LYS A 195 -5.70 -11.25 -6.23
N TYR A 196 -5.43 -10.39 -7.21
CA TYR A 196 -5.87 -10.59 -8.58
C TYR A 196 -5.07 -11.71 -9.27
N LEU A 197 -3.74 -11.72 -9.14
CA LEU A 197 -2.87 -12.78 -9.69
C LEU A 197 -3.25 -14.17 -9.16
N MET A 198 -3.60 -14.29 -7.89
CA MET A 198 -4.04 -15.52 -7.24
C MET A 198 -5.23 -16.19 -7.93
N LYS A 199 -6.07 -15.45 -8.70
CA LYS A 199 -7.16 -16.07 -9.49
C LYS A 199 -6.66 -17.09 -10.50
N SER A 200 -5.41 -16.98 -10.94
CA SER A 200 -4.75 -17.94 -11.84
C SER A 200 -3.97 -19.03 -11.10
N CYS A 201 -3.92 -18.99 -9.77
CA CYS A 201 -3.20 -19.94 -8.92
C CYS A 201 -4.22 -20.87 -8.23
N LYS A 202 -4.33 -22.12 -8.67
CA LYS A 202 -5.40 -23.05 -8.23
C LYS A 202 -5.45 -23.31 -6.71
N ASN A 203 -4.32 -23.15 -6.01
CA ASN A 203 -4.17 -23.54 -4.61
C ASN A 203 -4.02 -22.36 -3.65
N LEU A 204 -3.99 -21.10 -4.12
CA LEU A 204 -3.84 -19.94 -3.24
C LEU A 204 -5.20 -19.28 -2.99
N LYS A 205 -5.60 -19.21 -1.72
CA LYS A 205 -6.85 -18.56 -1.26
C LYS A 205 -6.60 -17.86 0.07
N GLY A 206 -7.59 -17.12 0.57
CA GLY A 206 -7.48 -16.44 1.86
C GLY A 206 -6.78 -15.08 1.79
N GLY A 207 -6.53 -14.48 2.95
CA GLY A 207 -5.84 -13.21 3.13
C GLY A 207 -4.33 -13.29 2.91
N LEU A 208 -3.63 -12.16 3.10
CA LEU A 208 -2.19 -12.08 2.89
C LEU A 208 -1.43 -13.08 3.78
N GLN A 209 -1.85 -13.23 5.04
CA GLN A 209 -1.23 -14.17 5.98
C GLN A 209 -1.42 -15.62 5.54
N ASP A 210 -2.64 -16.01 5.13
CA ASP A 210 -2.91 -17.38 4.65
C ASP A 210 -2.01 -17.73 3.46
N VAL A 211 -1.84 -16.80 2.52
CA VAL A 211 -0.99 -16.98 1.34
C VAL A 211 0.48 -17.06 1.72
N ALA A 212 0.93 -16.27 2.69
CA ALA A 212 2.29 -16.35 3.21
C ALA A 212 2.55 -17.72 3.86
N ASP A 213 1.60 -18.24 4.63
CA ASP A 213 1.71 -19.54 5.29
C ASP A 213 1.75 -20.68 4.25
N ASP A 214 0.88 -20.65 3.24
CA ASP A 214 0.87 -21.60 2.12
C ASP A 214 2.20 -21.61 1.33
N LEU A 215 2.83 -20.44 1.19
CA LEU A 215 4.11 -20.25 0.52
C LEU A 215 5.32 -20.46 1.45
N GLN A 216 5.09 -20.80 2.72
CA GLN A 216 6.10 -21.00 3.76
C GLN A 216 7.00 -19.77 3.98
N ILE A 217 6.39 -18.58 4.00
CA ILE A 217 7.07 -17.30 4.18
C ILE A 217 6.82 -16.79 5.60
N SER A 218 7.89 -16.62 6.37
CA SER A 218 7.79 -16.02 7.70
C SER A 218 7.65 -14.50 7.64
N ARG A 219 6.67 -13.98 8.39
CA ARG A 219 6.48 -12.55 8.64
C ARG A 219 7.62 -11.99 9.49
N ILE A 220 8.00 -10.75 9.20
CA ILE A 220 8.90 -9.95 10.02
C ILE A 220 8.13 -8.69 10.46
N GLY A 221 8.20 -8.37 11.75
CA GLY A 221 7.45 -7.26 12.35
C GLY A 221 5.99 -7.59 12.68
N PRO A 222 5.26 -6.62 13.25
CA PRO A 222 3.91 -6.82 13.78
C PRO A 222 2.86 -6.94 12.68
N GLN A 223 1.97 -7.95 12.80
CA GLN A 223 0.83 -8.13 11.89
C GLN A 223 -0.16 -6.96 11.98
N HIS A 224 -0.75 -6.58 10.85
CA HIS A 224 -1.66 -5.43 10.72
C HIS A 224 -1.00 -4.06 10.94
N GLN A 225 0.33 -3.99 10.80
CA GLN A 225 1.03 -2.73 10.59
C GLN A 225 1.57 -2.66 9.17
N ALA A 226 1.40 -1.49 8.57
CA ALA A 226 1.63 -1.28 7.14
C ALA A 226 3.05 -1.66 6.69
N GLY A 227 4.07 -1.40 7.51
CA GLY A 227 5.45 -1.80 7.23
C GLY A 227 5.60 -3.31 7.11
N SER A 228 5.21 -4.05 8.14
CA SER A 228 5.29 -5.53 8.15
C SER A 228 4.47 -6.15 7.02
N ASP A 229 3.27 -5.64 6.78
CA ASP A 229 2.39 -6.12 5.71
C ASP A 229 2.97 -5.83 4.32
N SER A 230 3.61 -4.67 4.12
CA SER A 230 4.30 -4.35 2.86
C SER A 230 5.46 -5.31 2.59
N LEU A 231 6.25 -5.62 3.61
CA LEU A 231 7.39 -6.54 3.48
C LEU A 231 6.92 -7.96 3.18
N LEU A 232 5.87 -8.41 3.87
CA LEU A 232 5.29 -9.73 3.63
C LEU A 232 4.72 -9.84 2.21
N THR A 233 4.02 -8.80 1.76
CA THR A 233 3.45 -8.72 0.41
C THR A 233 4.56 -8.76 -0.65
N CYS A 234 5.68 -8.06 -0.45
CA CYS A 234 6.85 -8.14 -1.34
C CYS A 234 7.40 -9.58 -1.43
N LYS A 235 7.63 -10.23 -0.28
CA LYS A 235 8.12 -11.63 -0.25
C LYS A 235 7.15 -12.61 -0.92
N VAL A 236 5.86 -12.46 -0.64
CA VAL A 236 4.79 -13.27 -1.25
C VAL A 236 4.80 -13.12 -2.76
N PHE A 237 4.92 -11.90 -3.28
CA PHE A 237 4.94 -11.66 -4.72
C PHE A 237 6.08 -12.41 -5.42
N PHE A 238 7.32 -12.25 -4.95
CA PHE A 238 8.46 -12.92 -5.58
C PHE A 238 8.38 -14.44 -5.49
N LYS A 239 7.97 -14.97 -4.33
CA LYS A 239 7.79 -16.42 -4.17
C LYS A 239 6.67 -16.96 -5.06
N MET A 240 5.56 -16.23 -5.18
CA MET A 240 4.45 -16.58 -6.05
C MET A 240 4.87 -16.52 -7.52
N ARG A 241 5.59 -15.47 -7.93
CA ARG A 241 6.13 -15.29 -9.29
C ARG A 241 7.01 -16.47 -9.70
N GLN A 242 7.93 -16.87 -8.81
CA GLN A 242 8.78 -18.04 -9.02
C GLN A 242 7.97 -19.34 -9.14
N THR A 243 6.99 -19.55 -8.25
CA THR A 243 6.31 -20.84 -8.11
C THR A 243 5.21 -21.07 -9.16
N PHE A 244 4.49 -20.03 -9.55
CA PHE A 244 3.28 -20.15 -10.39
C PHE A 244 3.39 -19.48 -11.75
N PHE A 245 4.41 -18.65 -11.97
CA PHE A 245 4.54 -17.81 -13.17
C PHE A 245 5.89 -17.96 -13.88
N GLU A 246 6.69 -18.96 -13.54
CA GLU A 246 8.00 -19.21 -14.19
C GLU A 246 8.89 -17.95 -14.22
N ASP A 247 8.88 -17.20 -13.12
CA ASP A 247 9.58 -15.91 -12.96
C ASP A 247 9.14 -14.77 -13.90
N ARG A 248 8.03 -14.95 -14.65
CA ARG A 248 7.52 -13.96 -15.61
C ARG A 248 6.01 -13.75 -15.51
N ILE A 249 5.60 -12.51 -15.24
CA ILE A 249 4.19 -12.11 -15.24
C ILE A 249 3.82 -11.55 -16.61
N ASP A 250 2.63 -11.91 -17.11
CA ASP A 250 2.08 -11.42 -18.37
C ASP A 250 1.33 -10.09 -18.17
N ASP A 251 1.95 -9.00 -18.60
CA ASP A 251 1.39 -7.65 -18.46
C ASP A 251 0.02 -7.51 -19.12
N SER A 252 -0.20 -8.17 -20.26
CA SER A 252 -1.47 -8.08 -21.00
C SER A 252 -2.66 -8.63 -20.20
N LYS A 253 -2.39 -9.42 -19.16
CA LYS A 253 -3.40 -10.11 -18.35
C LYS A 253 -3.49 -9.57 -16.92
N TYR A 254 -2.39 -9.04 -16.37
CA TYR A 254 -2.31 -8.73 -14.94
C TYR A 254 -1.97 -7.28 -14.61
N LEU A 255 -1.41 -6.50 -15.56
CA LEU A 255 -0.98 -5.14 -15.29
C LEU A 255 -2.19 -4.21 -15.09
N GLY A 256 -2.19 -3.43 -14.00
CA GLY A 256 -3.21 -2.41 -13.72
C GLY A 256 -4.54 -2.93 -13.14
N TYR A 257 -4.71 -4.26 -13.03
CA TYR A 257 -5.94 -4.84 -12.48
C TYR A 257 -5.93 -4.88 -10.96
N LEU A 258 -6.92 -4.21 -10.33
CA LEU A 258 -7.15 -4.27 -8.89
C LEU A 258 -8.21 -5.31 -8.53
N PHE A 259 -8.01 -6.08 -7.47
CA PHE A 259 -9.00 -7.06 -7.04
C PHE A 259 -10.29 -6.38 -6.55
N GLY A 260 -11.44 -6.83 -7.03
CA GLY A 260 -12.77 -6.37 -6.58
C GLY A 260 -13.34 -5.19 -7.37
N LEU A 261 -12.52 -4.57 -8.23
CA LEU A 261 -12.87 -3.45 -9.11
C LEU A 261 -12.81 -3.87 -10.59
N ARG A 262 -13.42 -3.07 -11.48
CA ARG A 262 -13.35 -3.21 -12.93
C ARG A 262 -12.35 -2.20 -13.50
N SER A 263 -11.17 -2.71 -13.90
CA SER A 263 -10.16 -1.95 -14.64
C SER A 263 -10.46 -1.86 -16.14
#